data_AF-A0A6A5YN24-F1
#
_entry.id   AF-A0A6A5YN24-F1
#
_cell.length_a   1.000
_cell.length_b   1.000
_cell.length_c   1.000
_cell.angle_alpha   90.00
_cell.angle_beta   90.00
_cell.angle_gamma   90.00
#
_symmetry.space_group_name_H-M   'P 1'
#
loop_
_entity.id
_entity.type
_entity.pdbx_description
1 polymer ?
#
loop_
_entity_poly.entity_id
_entity_poly.type
_entity_poly.pdbx_seq_one_letter_code
_entity_poly.pdbx_strand_id
1 'polypeptide(L)'
;MAEADPEAFDPVQSALDLISLLEPVEEHLVPETELPNITRAALLQKIFDEPERDPFLIQQISKTAKPLAELVMRSYFLLRGVLERHEATIRKRWVKKTARERRRLLQSIWPDIPTKHRPDADAHTRNCKNTNGKKVPDIDKAFYVPYINIEDLVSEAQNLLIFLNARGRHHPETFALSELEFSPFQRKNHAKLFLRYPGKLMIFCGSIDPTAYGKIDKYR
;
A
#
# COMPACT_ATOMS: atom_id res chain seq x y z
N MET A 1 -48.52 18.77 1.46
CA MET A 1 -48.05 17.42 1.82
C MET A 1 -46.84 17.14 0.96
N ALA A 2 -45.64 17.24 1.52
CA ALA A 2 -44.40 16.95 0.81
C ALA A 2 -44.10 15.46 0.99
N GLU A 3 -44.17 14.70 -0.10
CA GLU A 3 -43.74 13.29 -0.14
C GLU A 3 -42.24 13.23 0.14
N ALA A 4 -41.88 12.43 1.15
CA ALA A 4 -40.50 12.12 1.48
C ALA A 4 -39.95 11.11 0.45
N ASP A 5 -38.84 11.49 -0.18
CA ASP A 5 -38.07 10.70 -1.15
C ASP A 5 -37.54 9.41 -0.48
N PRO A 6 -37.94 8.20 -0.91
CA PRO A 6 -37.44 6.97 -0.33
C PRO A 6 -36.12 6.60 -1.01
N GLU A 7 -35.07 6.46 -0.20
CA GLU A 7 -33.67 6.16 -0.57
C GLU A 7 -32.78 7.39 -0.82
N ALA A 8 -32.70 8.27 0.19
CA ALA A 8 -31.48 9.04 0.39
C ALA A 8 -30.31 8.06 0.58
N PHE A 9 -29.46 7.96 -0.44
CA PHE A 9 -28.22 7.18 -0.41
C PHE A 9 -27.38 7.60 0.81
N ASP A 10 -27.34 6.74 1.83
CA ASP A 10 -26.50 6.92 3.01
C ASP A 10 -25.12 6.26 2.74
N PRO A 11 -24.09 7.08 2.47
CA PRO A 11 -22.75 6.57 2.20
C PRO A 11 -22.11 5.89 3.41
N VAL A 12 -22.53 6.24 4.64
CA VAL A 12 -22.03 5.64 5.88
C VAL A 12 -22.62 4.24 6.02
N GLN A 13 -23.93 4.09 5.86
CA GLN A 13 -24.57 2.78 5.91
C GLN A 13 -24.09 1.86 4.78
N SER A 14 -23.91 2.38 3.57
CA SER A 14 -23.36 1.59 2.45
C SER A 14 -21.91 1.13 2.67
N ALA A 15 -21.10 1.92 3.38
CA ALA A 15 -19.74 1.54 3.76
C ALA A 15 -19.76 0.48 4.86
N LEU A 16 -20.64 0.63 5.87
CA LEU A 16 -20.86 -0.35 6.92
C LEU A 16 -21.39 -1.68 6.38
N ASP A 17 -22.28 -1.66 5.39
CA ASP A 17 -22.79 -2.87 4.74
C ASP A 17 -21.70 -3.59 3.94
N LEU A 18 -20.79 -2.85 3.29
CA LEU A 18 -19.62 -3.44 2.62
C LEU A 18 -18.61 -3.99 3.62
N ILE A 19 -18.41 -3.30 4.75
CA ILE A 19 -17.56 -3.75 5.86
C ILE A 19 -18.17 -4.98 6.53
N SER A 20 -19.50 -5.06 6.65
CA SER A 20 -20.23 -6.20 7.26
C SER A 20 -20.31 -7.43 6.35
N LEU A 21 -20.17 -7.27 5.04
CA LEU A 21 -20.08 -8.37 4.07
C LEU A 21 -18.67 -8.99 4.01
N LEU A 22 -17.68 -8.25 4.51
CA LEU A 22 -16.36 -8.78 4.79
C LEU A 22 -16.45 -9.38 6.20
N GLU A 23 -16.23 -10.69 6.36
CA GLU A 23 -15.99 -11.26 7.69
C GLU A 23 -15.02 -10.34 8.44
N PRO A 24 -15.19 -10.13 9.77
CA PRO A 24 -14.36 -9.19 10.50
C PRO A 24 -12.91 -9.63 10.27
N VAL A 25 -12.22 -8.87 9.43
CA VAL A 25 -10.77 -8.82 9.45
C VAL A 25 -10.52 -8.07 10.74
N GLU A 26 -10.58 -8.80 11.85
CA GLU A 26 -10.03 -8.36 13.11
C GLU A 26 -8.71 -7.68 12.75
N GLU A 27 -8.60 -6.48 13.28
CA GLU A 27 -7.55 -5.52 13.08
C GLU A 27 -6.22 -6.13 13.56
N HIS A 28 -5.70 -7.08 12.80
CA HIS A 28 -4.34 -7.56 12.86
C HIS A 28 -3.53 -6.74 11.86
N LEU A 29 -3.66 -5.41 11.95
CA LEU A 29 -2.47 -4.59 11.91
C LEU A 29 -1.62 -5.16 13.05
N VAL A 30 -0.54 -5.87 12.71
CA VAL A 30 0.43 -6.33 13.70
C VAL A 30 0.70 -5.11 14.59
N PRO A 31 0.31 -5.14 15.88
CA PRO A 31 0.54 -3.98 16.73
C PRO A 31 2.04 -3.72 16.69
N GLU A 32 2.43 -2.45 16.54
CA GLU A 32 3.83 -2.01 16.47
C GLU A 32 4.67 -2.47 17.69
N THR A 33 4.03 -3.09 18.68
CA THR A 33 4.57 -3.54 19.96
C THR A 33 5.26 -4.90 19.96
N GLU A 34 5.26 -5.66 18.85
CA GLU A 34 5.97 -6.96 18.78
C GLU A 34 7.10 -7.01 17.73
N LEU A 35 7.81 -5.89 17.51
CA LEU A 35 9.08 -5.88 16.77
C LEU A 35 10.25 -5.54 17.72
N PRO A 36 11.40 -6.23 17.60
CA PRO A 36 12.45 -6.19 18.62
C PRO A 36 13.14 -4.82 18.67
N ASN A 37 13.14 -4.16 19.85
CA ASN A 37 13.97 -3.04 20.35
C ASN A 37 14.32 -1.83 19.44
N ILE A 38 13.96 -1.82 18.16
CA ILE A 38 14.29 -0.79 17.18
C ILE A 38 13.02 -0.54 16.36
N THR A 39 12.53 0.69 16.40
CA THR A 39 11.36 1.11 15.61
C THR A 39 11.65 0.94 14.11
N ARG A 40 10.62 0.72 13.29
CA ARG A 40 10.78 0.61 11.82
C ARG A 40 11.58 1.78 11.24
N ALA A 41 11.34 3.00 11.73
CA ALA A 41 12.08 4.20 11.34
C ALA A 41 13.57 4.11 11.70
N ALA A 42 13.90 3.67 12.92
CA ALA A 42 15.27 3.48 13.34
C ALA A 42 15.98 2.34 12.59
N LEU A 43 15.26 1.26 12.24
CA LEU A 43 15.80 0.17 11.41
C LEU A 43 16.13 0.67 10.00
N LEU A 44 15.22 1.41 9.37
CA LEU A 44 15.46 2.02 8.07
C LEU A 44 16.65 2.99 8.13
N GLN A 45 16.74 3.81 9.18
CA GLN A 45 17.86 4.73 9.36
C GLN A 45 19.19 3.96 9.45
N LYS A 46 19.27 2.91 10.27
CA LYS A 46 20.46 2.04 10.36
C LYS A 46 20.84 1.41 9.02
N ILE A 47 19.85 0.91 8.28
CA ILE A 47 20.07 0.33 6.94
C ILE A 47 20.70 1.35 5.99
N PHE A 48 20.31 2.63 6.05
CA PHE A 48 20.77 3.68 5.15
C PHE A 48 22.01 4.45 5.65
N ASP A 49 22.27 4.48 6.95
CA ASP A 49 23.35 5.28 7.55
C ASP A 49 24.58 4.47 7.96
N GLU A 50 24.43 3.23 8.43
CA GLU A 50 25.57 2.50 8.99
C GLU A 50 26.45 1.86 7.90
N PRO A 51 27.80 2.03 7.97
CA PRO A 51 28.73 1.51 6.98
C PRO A 51 29.14 0.04 7.20
N GLU A 52 28.77 -0.58 8.32
CA GLU A 52 29.26 -1.91 8.69
C GLU A 52 28.29 -3.05 8.35
N ARG A 53 28.86 -4.19 7.95
CA ARG A 53 28.17 -5.45 7.67
C ARG A 53 27.81 -6.11 8.99
N ASP A 54 26.70 -5.69 9.61
CA ASP A 54 26.24 -6.28 10.86
C ASP A 54 25.38 -7.55 10.59
N PRO A 55 25.83 -8.76 10.97
CA PRO A 55 25.01 -9.97 10.88
C PRO A 55 23.71 -9.88 11.70
N PHE A 56 23.70 -9.10 12.78
CA PHE A 56 22.51 -8.85 13.59
C PHE A 56 21.48 -8.03 12.82
N LEU A 57 21.92 -7.09 11.98
CA LEU A 57 21.03 -6.32 11.10
C LEU A 57 20.33 -7.20 10.06
N ILE A 58 20.99 -8.19 9.44
CA ILE A 58 20.31 -9.15 8.53
C ILE A 58 19.26 -10.00 9.28
N GLN A 59 19.58 -10.42 10.50
CA GLN A 59 18.62 -11.15 11.32
C GLN A 59 17.40 -10.27 11.67
N GLN A 60 17.62 -8.99 11.98
CA GLN A 60 16.55 -8.02 12.24
C GLN A 60 15.70 -7.78 10.99
N ILE A 61 16.32 -7.56 9.82
CA ILE A 61 15.58 -7.39 8.55
C ILE A 61 14.76 -8.65 8.27
N SER A 62 15.31 -9.85 8.49
CA SER A 62 14.57 -11.11 8.29
C SER A 62 13.38 -11.22 9.24
N LYS A 63 13.56 -10.86 10.52
CA LYS A 63 12.48 -10.84 11.53
C LYS A 63 11.39 -9.83 11.19
N THR A 64 11.74 -8.68 10.62
CA THR A 64 10.77 -7.66 10.20
C THR A 64 10.11 -7.99 8.86
N ALA A 65 10.84 -8.57 7.91
CA ALA A 65 10.34 -8.86 6.57
C ALA A 65 9.29 -9.97 6.58
N LYS A 66 9.48 -11.00 7.42
CA LYS A 66 8.54 -12.13 7.52
C LYS A 66 7.07 -11.72 7.78
N PRO A 67 6.73 -10.99 8.86
CA PRO A 67 5.34 -10.60 9.10
C PRO A 67 4.78 -9.64 8.04
N LEU A 68 5.63 -8.82 7.41
CA LEU A 68 5.22 -7.95 6.31
C LEU A 68 4.88 -8.76 5.04
N ALA A 69 5.67 -9.78 4.73
CA ALA A 69 5.40 -10.69 3.62
C ALA A 69 4.11 -11.48 3.84
N GLU A 70 3.92 -12.01 5.05
CA GLU A 70 2.68 -12.69 5.45
C GLU A 70 1.47 -11.76 5.32
N LEU A 71 1.61 -10.49 5.73
CA LEU A 71 0.55 -9.49 5.57
C LEU A 71 0.22 -9.21 4.10
N VAL A 72 1.22 -9.08 3.23
CA VAL A 72 1.02 -8.89 1.78
C VAL A 72 0.28 -10.08 1.18
N MET A 73 0.72 -11.31 1.47
CA MET A 73 0.08 -12.53 0.96
C MET A 73 -1.35 -12.68 1.48
N ARG A 74 -1.59 -12.44 2.77
CA ARG A 74 -2.93 -12.47 3.37
C ARG A 74 -3.86 -11.44 2.71
N SER A 75 -3.36 -10.22 2.50
CA SER A 75 -4.13 -9.14 1.86
C SER A 75 -4.45 -9.48 0.40
N TYR A 76 -3.51 -10.09 -0.31
CA TYR A 76 -3.72 -10.59 -1.67
C TYR A 76 -4.82 -11.66 -1.73
N PHE A 77 -4.74 -12.70 -0.89
CA PHE A 77 -5.76 -13.75 -0.86
C PHE A 77 -7.13 -13.23 -0.47
N LEU A 78 -7.20 -12.30 0.49
CA LEU A 78 -8.43 -11.62 0.86
C LEU A 78 -9.03 -10.87 -0.33
N LEU A 79 -8.26 -9.98 -0.97
CA LEU A 79 -8.73 -9.21 -2.12
C LEU A 79 -9.20 -10.12 -3.25
N ARG A 80 -8.41 -11.16 -3.56
CA ARG A 80 -8.76 -12.15 -4.57
C ARG A 80 -10.10 -12.82 -4.26
N GLY A 81 -10.27 -13.34 -3.04
CA GLY A 81 -11.51 -13.99 -2.62
C GLY A 81 -12.72 -13.05 -2.59
N VAL A 82 -12.51 -11.75 -2.33
CA VAL A 82 -13.56 -10.73 -2.43
C VAL A 82 -13.97 -10.53 -3.89
N LEU A 83 -13.01 -10.43 -4.81
CA LEU A 83 -13.32 -10.24 -6.24
C LEU A 83 -13.97 -11.48 -6.85
N GLU A 84 -13.50 -12.69 -6.51
CA GLU A 84 -14.09 -13.95 -7.00
C GLU A 84 -15.58 -14.07 -6.63
N ARG A 85 -15.98 -13.60 -5.42
CA ARG A 85 -17.36 -13.67 -4.94
C ARG A 85 -18.22 -12.47 -5.32
N HIS A 86 -17.64 -11.28 -5.36
CA HIS A 86 -18.40 -10.02 -5.35
C HIS A 86 -18.06 -9.05 -6.48
N GLU A 87 -17.16 -9.38 -7.42
CA GLU A 87 -16.76 -8.44 -8.47
C GLU A 87 -17.95 -7.89 -9.28
N ALA A 88 -18.92 -8.73 -9.66
CA ALA A 88 -20.09 -8.29 -10.42
C ALA A 88 -20.90 -7.25 -9.64
N THR A 89 -21.09 -7.47 -8.34
CA THR A 89 -21.80 -6.55 -7.43
C THR A 89 -21.01 -5.26 -7.24
N ILE A 90 -19.70 -5.34 -6.99
CA ILE A 90 -18.81 -4.19 -6.85
C ILE A 90 -18.86 -3.33 -8.11
N ARG A 91 -18.69 -3.94 -9.29
CA ARG A 91 -18.77 -3.26 -10.59
C ARG A 91 -20.12 -2.56 -10.79
N LYS A 92 -21.22 -3.28 -10.59
CA LYS A 92 -22.59 -2.74 -10.75
C LYS A 92 -22.84 -1.55 -9.82
N ARG A 93 -22.42 -1.62 -8.56
CA ARG A 93 -22.63 -0.55 -7.57
C ARG A 93 -21.67 0.62 -7.80
N TRP A 94 -20.41 0.36 -8.15
CA TRP A 94 -19.39 1.40 -8.33
C TRP A 94 -19.63 2.27 -9.56
N VAL A 95 -20.02 1.66 -10.69
CA VAL A 95 -20.31 2.39 -11.94
C VAL A 95 -21.48 3.36 -11.76
N LYS A 96 -22.47 3.01 -10.93
CA LYS A 96 -23.62 3.88 -10.62
C LYS A 96 -23.28 5.10 -9.77
N LYS A 97 -22.15 5.09 -9.04
CA LYS A 97 -21.74 6.23 -8.21
C LYS A 97 -21.22 7.37 -9.07
N THR A 98 -21.54 8.60 -8.71
CA THR A 98 -20.90 9.80 -9.27
C THR A 98 -19.45 9.91 -8.79
N ALA A 99 -18.62 10.67 -9.50
CA ALA A 99 -17.24 10.93 -9.08
C ALA A 99 -17.16 11.53 -7.66
N ARG A 100 -18.14 12.36 -7.27
CA ARG A 100 -18.24 12.93 -5.91
C ARG A 100 -18.48 11.86 -4.85
N GLU A 101 -19.39 10.91 -5.10
CA GLU A 101 -19.68 9.81 -4.16
C GLU A 101 -18.50 8.83 -4.07
N ARG A 102 -17.86 8.51 -5.20
CA ARG A 102 -16.64 7.70 -5.24
C ARG A 102 -15.54 8.32 -4.37
N ARG A 103 -15.30 9.63 -4.52
CA ARG A 103 -14.33 10.38 -3.71
C ARG A 103 -14.67 10.29 -2.22
N ARG A 104 -15.93 10.58 -1.84
CA ARG A 104 -16.37 10.53 -0.44
C ARG A 104 -16.17 9.14 0.17
N LEU A 105 -16.52 8.08 -0.58
CA LEU A 105 -16.36 6.70 -0.12
C LEU A 105 -14.89 6.31 0.05
N LEU A 106 -14.01 6.67 -0.90
CA LEU A 106 -12.59 6.39 -0.76
C LEU A 106 -11.97 7.13 0.43
N GLN A 107 -12.35 8.39 0.63
CA GLN A 107 -11.88 9.19 1.76
C GLN A 107 -12.44 8.74 3.11
N SER A 108 -13.64 8.15 3.15
CA SER A 108 -14.17 7.59 4.40
C SER A 108 -13.43 6.30 4.83
N ILE A 109 -12.92 5.54 3.86
CA ILE A 109 -12.18 4.28 4.11
C ILE A 109 -10.69 4.55 4.34
N TRP A 110 -10.11 5.49 3.60
CA TRP A 110 -8.71 5.90 3.72
C TRP A 110 -8.64 7.42 3.81
N PRO A 111 -8.74 8.00 5.02
CA PRO A 111 -8.76 9.45 5.22
C PRO A 111 -7.55 10.18 4.63
N ASP A 112 -6.37 9.57 4.78
CA ASP A 112 -5.08 10.14 4.33
C ASP A 112 -4.68 9.69 2.91
N ILE A 113 -5.64 9.25 2.08
CA ILE A 113 -5.36 8.87 0.69
C ILE A 113 -4.86 10.08 -0.10
N PRO A 114 -3.79 9.95 -0.91
CA PRO A 114 -3.32 11.06 -1.72
C PRO A 114 -4.41 11.59 -2.65
N THR A 115 -4.56 12.90 -2.72
CA THR A 115 -5.68 13.51 -3.47
C THR A 115 -5.37 13.74 -4.94
N LYS A 116 -4.08 13.89 -5.28
CA LYS A 116 -3.62 14.28 -6.61
C LYS A 116 -2.88 13.16 -7.32
N HIS A 117 -2.90 13.23 -8.65
CA HIS A 117 -2.03 12.46 -9.53
C HIS A 117 -0.56 12.65 -9.13
N ARG A 118 0.24 11.59 -9.27
CA ARG A 118 1.68 11.58 -8.92
C ARG A 118 1.93 12.10 -7.49
N PRO A 119 1.50 11.35 -6.47
CA PRO A 119 1.66 11.76 -5.08
C PRO A 119 3.13 12.01 -4.72
N ASP A 120 4.06 11.30 -5.35
CA ASP A 120 5.51 11.50 -5.26
C ASP A 120 5.95 12.91 -5.70
N ALA A 121 5.42 13.40 -6.83
CA ALA A 121 5.75 14.71 -7.38
C ALA A 121 5.12 15.85 -6.58
N ASP A 122 3.87 15.68 -6.13
CA ASP A 122 3.21 16.65 -5.25
C ASP A 122 3.96 16.75 -3.91
N ALA A 123 4.33 15.61 -3.31
CA ALA A 123 5.16 15.55 -2.12
C ALA A 123 6.50 16.27 -2.32
N HIS A 124 7.21 15.97 -3.42
CA HIS A 124 8.47 16.63 -3.76
C HIS A 124 8.32 18.14 -3.88
N THR A 125 7.30 18.60 -4.61
CA THR A 125 7.01 20.02 -4.83
C THR A 125 6.72 20.74 -3.51
N ARG A 126 5.91 20.14 -2.63
CA ARG A 126 5.64 20.67 -1.29
C ARG A 126 6.91 20.78 -0.46
N ASN A 127 7.81 19.81 -0.56
CA ASN A 127 9.09 19.83 0.14
C ASN A 127 10.01 20.95 -0.36
N CYS A 128 10.13 21.12 -1.69
CA CYS A 128 10.92 22.20 -2.29
C CYS A 128 10.40 23.59 -1.90
N LYS A 129 9.09 23.75 -1.73
CA LYS A 129 8.45 25.00 -1.30
C LYS A 129 8.50 25.22 0.21
N ASN A 130 8.97 24.24 0.98
CA ASN A 130 9.04 24.34 2.42
C ASN A 130 10.28 25.13 2.84
N THR A 131 10.13 26.45 2.89
CA THR A 131 11.18 27.39 3.30
C THR A 131 11.50 27.34 4.79
N ASN A 132 10.66 26.67 5.59
CA ASN A 132 10.73 26.70 7.05
C ASN A 132 11.51 25.52 7.64
N GLY A 133 12.08 24.65 6.80
CA GLY A 133 12.92 23.50 7.22
C GLY A 133 12.19 22.40 7.99
N LYS A 134 10.88 22.54 8.26
CA LYS A 134 10.08 21.50 8.94
C LYS A 134 9.86 20.33 7.98
N LYS A 135 10.13 19.09 8.38
CA LYS A 135 9.72 17.94 7.56
C LYS A 135 8.20 17.99 7.33
N VAL A 136 7.77 17.92 6.07
CA VAL A 136 6.35 17.74 5.76
C VAL A 136 5.98 16.32 6.22
N PRO A 137 5.02 16.16 7.14
CA PRO A 137 4.58 14.84 7.59
C PRO A 137 4.14 13.99 6.38
N ASP A 138 4.39 12.68 6.43
CA ASP A 138 3.87 11.69 5.48
C ASP A 138 4.33 11.77 4.01
N ILE A 139 5.33 12.59 3.68
CA ILE A 139 5.98 12.55 2.36
C ILE A 139 6.48 11.16 2.00
N ASP A 140 6.97 10.41 2.98
CA ASP A 140 7.51 9.07 2.75
C ASP A 140 6.44 8.10 2.24
N LYS A 141 5.19 8.24 2.67
CA LYS A 141 4.09 7.35 2.22
C LYS A 141 3.78 7.56 0.74
N ALA A 142 3.80 8.81 0.28
CA ALA A 142 3.47 9.18 -1.10
C ALA A 142 4.36 8.47 -2.15
N PHE A 143 5.61 8.17 -1.80
CA PHE A 143 6.55 7.46 -2.68
C PHE A 143 6.30 5.96 -2.80
N TYR A 144 5.47 5.35 -1.94
CA TYR A 144 5.16 3.92 -2.02
C TYR A 144 3.81 3.64 -2.67
N VAL A 145 3.06 4.68 -3.04
CA VAL A 145 1.71 4.56 -3.59
C VAL A 145 1.51 5.38 -4.88
N PRO A 146 2.42 5.31 -5.87
CA PRO A 146 2.39 6.19 -7.04
C PRO A 146 1.08 6.11 -7.84
N TYR A 147 0.37 4.98 -7.76
CA TYR A 147 -0.87 4.72 -8.49
C TYR A 147 -2.15 4.86 -7.65
N ILE A 148 -2.04 5.14 -6.35
CA ILE A 148 -3.20 5.21 -5.46
C ILE A 148 -3.43 6.66 -5.09
N ASN A 149 -4.33 7.31 -5.82
CA ASN A 149 -4.76 8.67 -5.52
C ASN A 149 -6.22 8.90 -5.94
N ILE A 150 -6.88 9.85 -5.30
CA ILE A 150 -8.30 10.14 -5.55
C ILE A 150 -8.53 10.61 -6.97
N GLU A 151 -7.69 11.52 -7.47
CA GLU A 151 -7.83 12.09 -8.82
C GLU A 151 -7.96 10.98 -9.86
N ASP A 152 -7.00 10.05 -9.91
CA ASP A 152 -7.00 8.97 -10.89
C ASP A 152 -8.10 7.94 -10.63
N LEU A 153 -8.28 7.51 -9.38
CA LEU A 153 -9.21 6.43 -9.04
C LEU A 153 -10.67 6.79 -9.27
N VAL A 154 -11.03 8.08 -9.22
CA VAL A 154 -12.41 8.56 -9.39
C VAL A 154 -12.67 9.21 -10.74
N SER A 155 -11.63 9.59 -11.49
CA SER A 155 -11.73 10.22 -12.82
C SER A 155 -12.64 9.41 -13.73
N GLU A 156 -12.31 8.13 -13.91
CA GLU A 156 -13.14 7.19 -14.63
C GLU A 156 -13.63 6.08 -13.70
N ALA A 157 -14.87 5.62 -13.91
CA ALA A 157 -15.45 4.55 -13.11
C ALA A 157 -14.60 3.27 -13.14
N GLN A 158 -13.96 3.05 -14.28
CA GLN A 158 -13.18 1.88 -14.60
C GLN A 158 -11.83 1.86 -13.88
N ASN A 159 -11.26 3.01 -13.51
CA ASN A 159 -9.89 3.08 -12.99
C ASN A 159 -9.71 2.29 -11.70
N LEU A 160 -10.57 2.50 -10.70
CA LEU A 160 -10.54 1.69 -9.48
C LEU A 160 -10.80 0.20 -9.78
N LEU A 161 -11.72 -0.11 -10.69
CA LEU A 161 -12.05 -1.50 -11.02
C LEU A 161 -10.89 -2.22 -11.70
N ILE A 162 -10.19 -1.55 -12.62
CA ILE A 162 -8.98 -2.04 -13.27
C ILE A 162 -7.89 -2.25 -12.22
N PHE A 163 -7.70 -1.29 -11.31
CA PHE A 163 -6.72 -1.40 -10.24
C PHE A 163 -6.99 -2.61 -9.33
N LEU A 164 -8.24 -2.78 -8.87
CA LEU A 164 -8.63 -3.93 -8.06
C LEU A 164 -8.44 -5.24 -8.83
N ASN A 165 -8.87 -5.29 -10.10
CA ASN A 165 -8.71 -6.47 -10.95
C ASN A 165 -7.22 -6.86 -11.08
N ALA A 166 -6.35 -5.91 -11.39
CA ALA A 166 -4.92 -6.14 -11.50
C ALA A 166 -4.33 -6.67 -10.18
N ARG A 167 -4.64 -6.03 -9.05
CA ARG A 167 -4.09 -6.41 -7.73
C ARG A 167 -4.66 -7.71 -7.15
N GLY A 168 -5.89 -8.08 -7.52
CA GLY A 168 -6.54 -9.29 -7.02
C GLY A 168 -6.35 -10.53 -7.90
N ARG A 169 -6.05 -10.37 -9.20
CA ARG A 169 -5.83 -11.50 -10.12
C ARG A 169 -4.37 -11.87 -10.35
N HIS A 170 -3.44 -10.95 -10.12
CA HIS A 170 -2.01 -11.20 -10.29
C HIS A 170 -1.31 -11.38 -8.95
N HIS A 171 -0.38 -12.33 -8.88
CA HIS A 171 0.41 -12.59 -7.68
C HIS A 171 1.24 -11.35 -7.30
N PRO A 172 1.45 -11.05 -5.99
CA PRO A 172 2.21 -9.87 -5.56
C PRO A 172 3.58 -9.70 -6.21
N GLU A 173 4.25 -10.79 -6.61
CA GLU A 173 5.52 -10.73 -7.34
C GLU A 173 5.45 -9.86 -8.60
N THR A 174 4.30 -9.82 -9.28
CA THR A 174 4.08 -9.07 -10.53
C THR A 174 4.31 -7.57 -10.34
N PHE A 175 4.08 -7.09 -9.12
CA PHE A 175 4.19 -5.68 -8.77
C PHE A 175 5.40 -5.38 -7.91
N ALA A 176 6.18 -6.39 -7.52
CA ALA A 176 7.32 -6.20 -6.63
C ALA A 176 8.30 -5.18 -7.23
N LEU A 177 8.63 -4.16 -6.45
CA LEU A 177 9.53 -3.06 -6.82
C LEU A 177 9.01 -2.12 -7.93
N SER A 178 7.86 -2.40 -8.55
CA SER A 178 7.29 -1.54 -9.60
C SER A 178 7.02 -0.14 -9.06
N GLU A 179 6.52 0.00 -7.83
CA GLU A 179 6.23 1.32 -7.26
C GLU A 179 7.48 2.21 -7.11
N LEU A 180 8.67 1.61 -7.01
CA LEU A 180 9.93 2.34 -6.95
C LEU A 180 10.29 2.93 -8.33
N GLU A 181 10.02 2.20 -9.41
CA GLU A 181 10.26 2.69 -10.78
C GLU A 181 9.39 3.89 -11.12
N PHE A 182 8.15 3.89 -10.62
CA PHE A 182 7.17 4.95 -10.90
C PHE A 182 7.17 6.09 -9.87
N SER A 183 8.13 6.09 -8.95
CA SER A 183 8.34 7.14 -7.95
C SER A 183 9.74 7.77 -8.06
N PRO A 184 10.10 8.42 -9.19
CA PRO A 184 11.45 8.95 -9.45
C PRO A 184 11.93 10.00 -8.44
N PHE A 185 11.00 10.65 -7.73
CA PHE A 185 11.35 11.60 -6.68
C PHE A 185 11.67 10.93 -5.33
N GLN A 186 11.51 9.61 -5.23
CA GLN A 186 11.94 8.85 -4.08
C GLN A 186 13.47 8.85 -4.03
N ARG A 187 14.01 9.68 -3.13
CA ARG A 187 15.46 9.73 -2.88
C ARG A 187 15.86 8.60 -1.95
N LYS A 188 15.98 7.38 -2.46
CA LYS A 188 16.65 6.29 -1.74
C LYS A 188 17.77 5.69 -2.57
N ASN A 189 18.93 5.56 -1.93
CA ASN A 189 20.18 5.17 -2.55
C ASN A 189 20.20 3.63 -2.70
N HIS A 190 19.34 3.06 -3.53
CA HIS A 190 19.22 1.61 -3.72
C HIS A 190 20.56 0.96 -4.13
N ALA A 191 21.38 1.70 -4.89
CA ALA A 191 22.76 1.31 -5.23
C ALA A 191 23.65 1.07 -3.98
N LYS A 192 23.45 1.83 -2.89
CA LYS A 192 24.20 1.63 -1.64
C LYS A 192 23.78 0.36 -0.90
N LEU A 193 22.53 -0.10 -1.03
CA LEU A 193 22.08 -1.34 -0.38
C LEU A 193 22.77 -2.57 -0.99
N PHE A 194 22.84 -2.61 -2.33
CA PHE A 194 23.52 -3.70 -3.06
C PHE A 194 25.02 -3.78 -2.72
N LEU A 195 25.71 -2.62 -2.64
CA LEU A 195 27.13 -2.57 -2.27
C LEU A 195 27.41 -2.97 -0.82
N ARG A 196 26.45 -2.76 0.09
CA ARG A 196 26.61 -3.06 1.54
C ARG A 196 26.41 -4.52 1.88
N TYR A 197 25.48 -5.20 1.20
CA TYR A 197 25.17 -6.63 1.43
C TYR A 197 25.37 -7.48 0.18
N PRO A 198 26.61 -7.60 -0.32
CA PRO A 198 26.89 -8.43 -1.48
C PRO A 198 26.51 -9.89 -1.19
N GLY A 199 25.90 -10.56 -2.15
CA GLY A 199 25.54 -11.96 -1.98
C GLY A 199 24.23 -12.19 -1.21
N LYS A 200 23.42 -11.15 -0.92
CA LYS A 200 22.10 -11.28 -0.26
C LYS A 200 21.01 -10.62 -1.09
N LEU A 201 19.87 -11.30 -1.25
CA LEU A 201 18.71 -10.79 -1.97
C LEU A 201 17.44 -11.11 -1.17
N MET A 202 16.49 -10.18 -1.14
CA MET A 202 15.13 -10.47 -0.73
C MET A 202 14.35 -11.04 -1.91
N ILE A 203 13.83 -12.26 -1.77
CA ILE A 203 13.13 -12.97 -2.83
C ILE A 203 11.72 -12.40 -2.94
N PHE A 204 11.45 -11.70 -4.03
CA PHE A 204 10.09 -11.29 -4.38
C PHE A 204 9.56 -11.94 -5.65
N CYS A 205 10.43 -12.49 -6.49
CA CYS A 205 10.10 -13.03 -7.81
C CYS A 205 10.52 -14.51 -7.93
N GLY A 206 9.76 -15.28 -8.70
CA GLY A 206 10.12 -16.65 -9.07
C GLY A 206 9.76 -17.69 -8.01
N SER A 207 8.98 -17.32 -7.01
CA SER A 207 8.41 -18.23 -6.02
C SER A 207 6.92 -17.97 -5.86
N ILE A 208 6.12 -18.89 -6.39
CA ILE A 208 4.67 -18.94 -6.18
C ILE A 208 4.36 -19.34 -4.72
N ASP A 209 5.33 -19.92 -4.01
CA ASP A 209 5.21 -20.27 -2.59
C ASP A 209 5.11 -19.00 -1.73
N PRO A 210 3.96 -18.77 -1.05
CA PRO A 210 3.76 -17.64 -0.15
C PRO A 210 4.79 -17.56 0.98
N THR A 211 5.36 -18.70 1.39
CA THR A 211 6.31 -18.76 2.51
C THR A 211 7.73 -18.30 2.12
N ALA A 212 8.00 -18.21 0.82
CA ALA A 212 9.28 -17.74 0.29
C ALA A 212 9.25 -16.26 -0.15
N TYR A 213 8.06 -15.68 -0.36
CA TYR A 213 7.92 -14.25 -0.65
C TYR A 213 8.47 -13.40 0.50
N GLY A 214 9.32 -12.41 0.19
CA GLY A 214 9.96 -11.53 1.17
C GLY A 214 11.07 -12.17 2.01
N LYS A 215 11.46 -13.43 1.73
CA LYS A 215 12.56 -14.11 2.44
C LYS A 215 13.91 -13.56 1.97
N ILE A 216 14.83 -13.34 2.92
CA ILE A 216 16.22 -12.99 2.60
C ILE A 216 17.00 -14.28 2.36
N ASP A 217 17.63 -14.40 1.19
CA ASP A 217 18.47 -15.54 0.83
C ASP A 217 19.81 -15.08 0.23
N LYS A 218 20.68 -16.05 -0.06
CA LYS A 218 21.94 -15.82 -0.76
C LYS A 218 21.68 -15.55 -2.24
N TYR A 219 22.31 -14.51 -2.77
CA TYR A 219 22.42 -14.28 -4.21
C TYR A 219 23.42 -15.32 -4.75
N ARG A 220 22.98 -16.17 -5.70
CA ARG A 220 23.81 -17.21 -6.31
C ARG A 220 24.71 -16.64 -7.39
#